data_AF-A0A350MKS6-F1
#
_entry.id   AF-A0A350MKS6-F1
#
_cell.length_a   1.000
_cell.length_b   1.000
_cell.length_c   1.000
_cell.angle_alpha   90.00
_cell.angle_beta   90.00
_cell.angle_gamma   90.00
#
_symmetry.space_group_name_H-M   'P 1'
#
loop_
_entity.id
_entity.type
_entity.pdbx_description
1 polymer ?
#
loop_
_entity_poly.entity_id
_entity_poly.type
_entity_poly.pdbx_seq_one_letter_code
_entity_poly.pdbx_strand_id
1 'polypeptide(L)' 'AGPDGGTPEKPVGYVWIAVADAQTCKSEAFHFGNQRMQNIQRTALSALNMLRLMLINA' A
#
# COMPACT_ATOMS: atom_id res chain seq x y z
N ALA A 1 -10.07 -0.87 2.65
CA ALA A 1 -10.65 0.49 2.51
C ALA A 1 -12.04 0.45 3.15
N GLY A 2 -12.31 1.32 4.13
CA GLY A 2 -13.54 1.33 4.94
C GLY A 2 -14.86 1.52 4.16
N PRO A 3 -16.01 1.66 4.84
CA PRO A 3 -16.17 2.57 5.97
C PRO A 3 -15.73 2.02 7.33
N ASP A 4 -15.90 0.72 7.59
CA ASP A 4 -15.45 0.12 8.85
C ASP A 4 -13.99 -0.35 8.72
N GLY A 5 -13.09 0.27 9.48
CA GLY A 5 -11.73 -0.19 9.68
C GLY A 5 -11.77 -1.47 10.51
N GLY A 6 -11.21 -2.55 9.99
CA GLY A 6 -11.23 -3.84 10.67
C GLY A 6 -10.47 -3.75 11.98
N THR A 7 -11.17 -3.89 13.10
CA THR A 7 -10.63 -3.90 14.48
C THR A 7 -9.89 -2.63 14.93
N PRO A 8 -9.80 -2.35 16.26
CA PRO A 8 -9.03 -1.24 16.80
C PRO A 8 -7.54 -1.28 16.38
N GLU A 9 -7.01 -2.47 16.09
CA GLU A 9 -5.62 -2.64 15.66
C GLU A 9 -5.39 -2.24 14.18
N LYS A 10 -6.41 -2.16 13.32
CA LYS A 10 -6.25 -1.84 11.89
C LYS A 10 -7.24 -0.74 11.45
N PRO A 11 -6.89 0.54 11.71
CA PRO A 11 -7.72 1.68 11.36
C PRO A 11 -7.93 1.82 9.85
N VAL A 12 -8.99 2.53 9.47
CA VAL A 12 -9.22 2.94 8.07
C VAL A 12 -7.97 3.69 7.57
N GLY A 13 -7.45 3.25 6.42
CA GLY A 13 -6.22 3.81 5.84
C GLY A 13 -4.99 2.93 6.03
N TYR A 14 -5.06 1.90 6.89
CA TYR A 14 -4.00 0.90 6.98
C TYR A 14 -4.03 -0.03 5.75
N VAL A 15 -2.97 0.00 4.94
CA VAL A 15 -2.81 -0.79 3.71
C VAL A 15 -1.43 -1.41 3.68
N TRP A 16 -1.36 -2.72 3.49
CA TRP A 16 -0.10 -3.40 3.16
C TRP A 16 0.01 -3.53 1.64
N ILE A 17 1.19 -3.24 1.10
CA ILE A 17 1.50 -3.40 -0.31
C ILE A 17 2.75 -4.26 -0.42
N ALA A 18 2.73 -5.26 -1.30
CA ALA A 18 3.88 -6.07 -1.65
C ALA A 18 4.11 -6.05 -3.17
N VAL A 19 5.37 -5.96 -3.58
CA VAL A 19 5.83 -6.09 -4.98
C VAL A 19 6.94 -7.14 -5.04
N ALA A 20 6.94 -7.97 -6.09
CA ALA A 20 7.89 -9.07 -6.23
C ALA A 20 8.28 -9.30 -7.70
N ASP A 21 9.50 -9.77 -7.91
CA ASP A 21 10.05 -10.28 -9.18
C ASP A 21 10.63 -11.69 -8.96
N ALA A 22 11.47 -12.17 -9.87
CA ALA A 22 12.07 -13.51 -9.77
C ALA A 22 13.17 -13.60 -8.69
N GLN A 23 13.63 -12.48 -8.14
CA GLN A 23 14.79 -12.38 -7.27
C GLN A 23 14.43 -11.91 -5.86
N THR A 24 13.41 -11.06 -5.72
CA THR A 24 13.09 -10.39 -4.45
C THR A 24 11.59 -10.12 -4.32
N CYS A 25 11.15 -10.01 -3.05
CA CYS A 25 9.83 -9.55 -2.66
C CYS A 25 9.99 -8.47 -1.59
N LYS A 26 9.37 -7.30 -1.78
CA LYS A 26 9.37 -6.18 -0.85
C LYS A 26 7.95 -5.89 -0.41
N SER A 27 7.73 -5.78 0.90
CA SER A 27 6.43 -5.44 1.49
C SER A 27 6.55 -4.27 2.44
N GLU A 28 5.63 -3.32 2.33
CA GLU A 28 5.58 -2.11 3.16
C GLU A 28 4.16 -1.87 3.68
N ALA A 29 4.08 -1.40 4.93
CA ALA A 29 2.85 -0.95 5.55
C ALA A 29 2.67 0.56 5.33
N PHE A 30 1.52 0.94 4.80
CA PHE A 30 1.11 2.33 4.60
C PHE A 30 -0.04 2.67 5.54
N HIS A 31 0.07 3.83 6.17
CA HIS A 31 -1.01 4.44 6.94
C HIS A 31 -1.49 5.68 6.20
N PHE A 32 -2.48 5.49 5.33
CA PHE A 32 -3.15 6.61 4.67
C PHE A 32 -4.20 7.24 5.59
N GLY A 33 -4.83 8.31 5.10
CA GLY A 33 -5.87 9.02 5.84
C GLY A 33 -7.16 8.22 6.01
N ASN A 34 -8.20 8.87 6.52
CA ASN A 34 -9.50 8.24 6.76
C ASN A 34 -10.45 8.26 5.54
N GLN A 35 -10.04 8.86 4.41
CA GLN A 35 -10.90 9.02 3.25
C GLN A 35 -10.72 7.86 2.25
N ARG A 36 -11.77 7.05 2.07
CA ARG A 36 -11.78 5.86 1.19
C ARG A 36 -11.22 6.15 -0.21
N MET A 37 -11.73 7.18 -0.88
CA MET A 37 -11.32 7.51 -2.26
C MET A 37 -9.84 7.91 -2.34
N GLN A 38 -9.36 8.71 -1.39
CA GLN A 38 -7.95 9.06 -1.32
C GLN A 38 -7.08 7.83 -1.06
N ASN A 39 -7.52 6.93 -0.18
CA ASN A 39 -6.77 5.73 0.14
C ASN A 39 -6.62 4.80 -1.07
N ILE A 40 -7.65 4.67 -1.90
CA ILE A 40 -7.58 3.91 -3.15
C ILE A 40 -6.54 4.52 -4.09
N GLN A 41 -6.61 5.84 -4.31
CA GLN A 41 -5.66 6.54 -5.18
C GLN A 41 -4.22 6.44 -4.65
N ARG A 42 -4.01 6.70 -3.35
CA ARG A 42 -2.69 6.60 -2.71
C ARG A 42 -2.14 5.18 -2.74
N THR A 43 -2.98 4.16 -2.54
CA THR A 43 -2.58 2.76 -2.64
C THR A 43 -2.05 2.44 -4.04
N ALA A 44 -2.79 2.84 -5.09
CA ALA A 44 -2.38 2.59 -6.47
C ALA A 44 -1.05 3.31 -6.80
N LEU A 45 -0.91 4.57 -6.42
CA LEU A 45 0.31 5.34 -6.64
C LEU A 45 1.51 4.78 -5.87
N SER A 46 1.32 4.39 -4.59
CA SER A 46 2.38 3.76 -3.79
C SER A 46 2.83 2.44 -4.39
N ALA A 47 1.92 1.56 -4.80
CA ALA A 47 2.26 0.28 -5.41
C ALA A 47 3.05 0.45 -6.72
N LEU A 48 2.62 1.36 -7.58
CA LEU A 48 3.33 1.66 -8.83
C LEU A 48 4.71 2.26 -8.56
N ASN A 49 4.86 3.12 -7.55
CA ASN A 49 6.16 3.66 -7.18
C ASN A 49 7.08 2.60 -6.58
N MET A 50 6.56 1.68 -5.73
CA MET A 50 7.34 0.55 -5.22
C MET A 50 7.86 -0.32 -6.37
N LEU A 51 7.00 -0.66 -7.34
CA LEU A 51 7.40 -1.41 -8.53
C LEU A 51 8.43 -0.62 -9.37
N ARG A 52 8.23 0.67 -9.60
CA ARG A 52 9.17 1.53 -10.33
C ARG A 52 10.55 1.53 -9.68
N LEU A 53 10.61 1.71 -8.35
CA LEU A 53 11.87 1.69 -7.61
C LEU A 53 12.52 0.31 -7.63
N MET A 54 11.72 -0.76 -7.60
CA MET A 54 12.23 -2.11 -7.72
C MET A 54 12.88 -2.37 -9.08
N LEU A 55 12.26 -1.91 -10.17
CA LEU A 55 12.78 -2.06 -11.53
C LEU A 55 14.01 -1.19 -11.83
N ILE A 56 14.08 0.02 -11.27
CA ILE A 56 15.22 0.94 -11.52
C ILE A 56 16.45 0.57 -10.67
N ASN A 57 16.26 -0.10 -9.53
CA ASN A 57 17.34 -0.53 -8.65
C ASN A 57 17.63 -2.04 -8.76
N ALA A 58 17.18 -2.69 -9.82
CA ALA A 58 17.44 -4.09 -10.14
C ALA A 58 18.79 -4.27 -10.86
#